data_AF-A0A495Z0E6-F1
#
_entry.id   AF-A0A495Z0E6-F1
#
_cell.length_a   1.000
_cell.length_b   1.000
_cell.length_c   1.000
_cell.angle_alpha   90.00
_cell.angle_beta   90.00
_cell.angle_gamma   90.00
#
_symmetry.space_group_name_H-M   'P 1'
#
loop_
_entity.id
_entity.type
_entity.pdbx_description
1 polymer ?
#
loop_
_entity_poly.entity_id
_entity_poly.type
_entity_poly.pdbx_seq_one_letter_code
_entity_poly.pdbx_strand_id
1 'polypeptide(L)' 'MSSHPQGSAPSWSRQEFADLDLGDTRLNARLVHITDALTAQPMSPISTACGDWSAVKAAYRFF' A
#
# COMPACT_ATOMS: atom_id res chain seq x y z
N MET A 1 11.54 6.38 -15.46
CA MET A 1 10.65 6.14 -14.31
C MET A 1 9.47 7.08 -14.49
N SER A 2 8.36 6.56 -15.01
CA SER A 2 7.32 7.37 -15.66
C SER A 2 6.60 8.27 -14.65
N SER A 3 6.98 9.54 -14.65
CA SER A 3 6.22 10.63 -14.07
C SER A 3 4.91 10.77 -14.85
N HIS A 4 3.79 10.35 -14.28
CA HIS A 4 2.47 10.77 -14.75
C HIS A 4 2.02 11.96 -13.90
N PRO A 5 1.79 13.14 -14.50
CA PRO A 5 1.05 14.22 -13.86
C PRO A 5 -0.45 13.97 -14.09
N GLN A 6 -1.28 13.76 -13.06
CA GLN A 6 -2.75 13.73 -13.25
C GLN A 6 -3.54 14.17 -12.02
N GLY A 7 -4.57 14.99 -12.26
CA GLY A 7 -5.65 15.27 -11.30
C GLY A 7 -6.26 13.96 -10.78
N SER A 8 -6.35 13.86 -9.46
CA SER A 8 -6.10 12.59 -8.75
C SER A 8 -7.16 11.51 -8.95
N ALA A 9 -6.99 10.68 -9.98
CA ALA A 9 -7.60 9.35 -10.00
C ALA A 9 -7.04 8.51 -8.82
N PRO A 10 -7.87 7.67 -8.16
CA PRO A 10 -7.40 6.80 -7.09
C PRO A 10 -6.32 5.84 -7.59
N SER A 11 -5.34 5.49 -6.73
CA SER A 11 -4.29 4.50 -7.08
C SER A 11 -4.92 3.17 -7.46
N TRP A 12 -4.21 2.37 -8.26
CA TRP A 12 -4.67 1.03 -8.65
C TRP A 12 -5.06 0.20 -7.41
N SER A 13 -4.23 0.18 -6.36
CA SER A 13 -4.53 -0.57 -5.14
C SER A 13 -5.81 -0.09 -4.45
N ARG A 14 -6.12 1.21 -4.49
CA ARG A 14 -7.37 1.74 -3.93
C ARG A 14 -8.59 1.30 -4.74
N GLN A 15 -8.47 1.19 -6.06
CA GLN A 15 -9.54 0.67 -6.91
C GLN A 15 -9.74 -0.83 -6.68
N GLU A 16 -8.63 -1.58 -6.63
CA GLU A 16 -8.64 -3.03 -6.41
C GLU A 16 -9.30 -3.41 -5.07
N PHE A 17 -9.03 -2.66 -4.01
CA PHE A 17 -9.59 -2.91 -2.68
C PHE A 17 -10.76 -1.99 -2.31
N ALA A 18 -11.47 -1.43 -3.30
CA ALA A 18 -12.55 -0.48 -3.04
C ALA A 18 -13.70 -1.07 -2.18
N ASP A 19 -14.02 -2.35 -2.39
CA ASP A 19 -15.10 -3.07 -1.70
C ASP A 19 -14.59 -3.92 -0.52
N LEU A 20 -13.31 -3.81 -0.16
CA LEU A 20 -12.74 -4.58 0.94
C LEU A 20 -13.18 -3.99 2.29
N ASP A 21 -13.70 -4.87 3.16
CA ASP A 21 -13.97 -4.53 4.55
C ASP A 21 -13.36 -5.56 5.51
N LEU A 22 -12.28 -5.17 6.20
CA LEU A 22 -11.64 -5.95 7.25
C LEU A 22 -12.24 -5.70 8.64
N GLY A 23 -13.35 -4.96 8.75
CA GLY A 23 -13.99 -4.59 10.02
C GLY A 23 -13.28 -3.47 10.79
N ASP A 24 -12.15 -2.98 10.29
CA ASP A 24 -11.44 -1.78 10.77
C ASP A 24 -10.92 -1.00 9.57
N THR A 25 -11.42 0.23 9.39
CA THR A 25 -11.02 1.13 8.30
C THR A 25 -9.51 1.41 8.27
N ARG A 26 -8.84 1.36 9.43
CA ARG A 26 -7.38 1.54 9.51
C ARG A 26 -6.64 0.37 8.88
N LEU A 27 -7.17 -0.84 8.98
CA LEU A 27 -6.61 -2.03 8.32
C LEU A 27 -6.82 -1.94 6.80
N ASN A 28 -8.01 -1.52 6.34
CA ASN A 28 -8.28 -1.32 4.92
C ASN A 28 -7.29 -0.31 4.30
N ALA A 29 -7.10 0.85 4.95
CA ALA A 29 -6.14 1.86 4.50
C ALA A 29 -4.70 1.31 4.51
N ARG A 30 -4.34 0.52 5.52
CA ARG A 30 -3.02 -0.08 5.63
C ARG A 30 -2.74 -1.08 4.51
N LEU A 31 -3.71 -1.90 4.12
CA LEU A 31 -3.53 -2.82 2.99
C LEU A 31 -3.24 -2.08 1.69
N VAL A 32 -3.97 -0.99 1.43
CA VAL A 32 -3.74 -0.14 0.25
C VAL A 32 -2.31 0.39 0.25
N HIS A 33 -1.82 0.90 1.39
CA HIS A 33 -0.45 1.40 1.51
C HIS A 33 0.62 0.32 1.32
N ILE A 34 0.43 -0.87 1.91
CA ILE A 34 1.36 -1.99 1.73
C ILE A 34 1.39 -2.40 0.26
N THR A 35 0.23 -2.47 -0.41
CA THR A 35 0.15 -2.88 -1.80
C THR A 35 0.74 -1.85 -2.75
N ASP A 36 0.51 -0.56 -2.53
CA ASP A 36 1.16 0.51 -3.30
C ASP A 36 2.70 0.42 -3.15
N ALA A 37 3.20 0.15 -1.94
CA ALA A 37 4.64 -0.01 -1.69
C ALA A 37 5.24 -1.24 -2.40
N LEU A 38 4.56 -2.38 -2.32
CA LEU A 38 5.03 -3.64 -2.91
C LEU A 38 4.92 -3.62 -4.45
N THR A 39 3.87 -3.03 -5.01
CA THR A 39 3.72 -2.92 -6.48
C THR A 39 4.71 -1.93 -7.08
N ALA A 40 5.10 -0.88 -6.36
CA ALA A 40 6.17 0.03 -6.78
C ALA A 40 7.55 -0.65 -6.78
N GLN A 41 7.76 -1.67 -5.94
CA GLN A 41 9.04 -2.36 -5.79
C GLN A 41 8.88 -3.89 -5.65
N PRO A 42 8.41 -4.61 -6.69
CA PRO A 42 7.98 -6.02 -6.55
C PRO A 42 9.09 -6.99 -6.14
N MET A 43 10.35 -6.64 -6.42
CA MET A 43 11.53 -7.46 -6.11
C MET A 43 12.17 -7.08 -4.77
N SER A 44 11.69 -6.02 -4.10
CA SER A 44 12.22 -5.58 -2.82
C SER A 44 11.55 -6.34 -1.66
N PRO A 45 12.30 -6.69 -0.60
CA PRO A 45 11.69 -7.23 0.61
C PRO A 45 10.79 -6.18 1.27
N ILE A 46 9.79 -6.63 2.06
CA ILE A 46 8.82 -5.76 2.76
C ILE A 46 9.50 -4.64 3.55
N SER A 47 10.62 -4.94 4.22
CA SER A 47 11.40 -3.97 4.99
C SER A 47 11.94 -2.80 4.16
N THR A 48 12.23 -3.06 2.88
CA THR A 48 12.75 -2.04 1.94
C THR A 48 11.61 -1.38 1.18
N ALA A 49 10.60 -2.15 0.77
CA ALA A 49 9.46 -1.64 0.02
C ALA A 49 8.63 -0.63 0.84
N CYS A 50 8.34 -0.94 2.11
CA CYS A 50 7.49 -0.10 2.98
C CYS A 50 8.20 1.16 3.53
N GLY A 51 9.51 1.31 3.31
CA GLY A 51 10.24 2.53 3.69
C GLY A 51 10.57 2.61 5.18
N ASP A 52 9.82 3.40 5.94
CA ASP A 52 10.17 3.71 7.32
C ASP A 52 9.84 2.59 8.33
N TRP A 53 10.47 2.66 9.51
CA TRP A 53 10.30 1.63 10.54
C TRP A 53 8.87 1.50 11.07
N SER A 54 8.08 2.58 11.03
CA SER A 54 6.68 2.55 11.46
C SER A 54 5.82 1.78 10.46
N ALA A 55 6.03 2.02 9.16
CA ALA A 55 5.37 1.34 8.06
C ALA A 55 5.78 -0.13 7.96
N VAL A 56 7.06 -0.45 8.14
CA VAL A 56 7.55 -1.83 8.19
C VAL A 56 6.91 -2.62 9.33
N LYS A 57 6.91 -2.06 10.56
CA LYS A 57 6.22 -2.71 11.69
C LYS A 57 4.73 -2.86 11.45
N ALA A 58 4.09 -1.86 10.83
CA ALA A 58 2.68 -1.90 10.51
C ALA A 58 2.37 -3.03 9.50
N ALA A 59 3.23 -3.23 8.51
CA ALA A 59 3.11 -4.31 7.54
C ALA A 59 3.24 -5.69 8.19
N TYR A 60 4.27 -5.90 9.02
CA TYR A 60 4.44 -7.17 9.74
C TYR A 60 3.37 -7.46 10.80
N ARG A 61 2.64 -6.44 11.28
CA ARG A 61 1.49 -6.64 12.18
C ARG A 61 0.18 -6.86 11.43
N PHE A 62 0.17 -6.57 10.13
CA PHE A 62 -0.99 -6.76 9.27
C PHE A 62 -1.09 -8.21 8.79
N PHE A 63 0.05 -8.80 8.41
CA PHE A 63 0.19 -10.23 8.11
C PHE A 63 0.38 -11.04 9.40
#